data_AF-A0A5M8PJS8-F1
#
_entry.id   AF-A0A5M8PJS8-F1
#
_cell.length_a   1.000
_cell.length_b   1.000
_cell.length_c   1.000
_cell.angle_alpha   90.00
_cell.angle_beta   90.00
_cell.angle_gamma   90.00
#
_symmetry.space_group_name_H-M   'P 1'
#
loop_
_entity.id
_entity.type
_entity.pdbx_description
1 polymer ?
#
loop_
_entity_poly.entity_id
_entity_poly.type
_entity_poly.pdbx_seq_one_letter_code
_entity_poly.pdbx_strand_id
1 'polypeptide(L)'
;MRGKWRISPSCPCGGDPKNVDHNEKDAVNDSETRRLRVTVGITGWLTEKEEVVKPWRVVGKGSEVFALRYELEALMNLGNSVTAMVSSTAWGYAKKEIIQRTIFAEMMAAMWPLGLLKVSRVVDNPFSVAKSRSEKAGEVLADALINKAQGERPDTLIGYSLGARVIYSCLMSLSKRQATTSDWRVMRSVVSGRLVNVYSENDYVLGFLYRTSSIQYGVAGLQKVEGLPSVENVDVSETVSGHLRYRYLVGSILKKIGFEDVEMEEVEKEEEALRVMEEEEQRRKDILLLRNKGKAKGEDAEKEADEMQKEVEEKTQKSLMQRTFEQLRFSKA
;
A
#
# COMPACT_ATOMS: atom_id res chain seq x y z
N MET A 1 -4.85 21.23 22.01
CA MET A 1 -4.28 22.03 20.89
C MET A 1 -4.95 21.55 19.60
N ARG A 2 -5.84 22.36 19.02
CA ARG A 2 -6.62 21.99 17.82
C ARG A 2 -5.82 22.39 16.57
N GLY A 3 -5.27 21.42 15.86
CA GLY A 3 -4.63 21.62 14.56
C GLY A 3 -5.68 21.81 13.48
N LYS A 4 -5.71 22.98 12.84
CA LYS A 4 -6.47 23.22 11.61
C LYS A 4 -5.78 22.48 10.46
N TRP A 5 -6.44 21.48 9.88
CA TRP A 5 -6.01 20.87 8.62
C TRP A 5 -6.56 21.71 7.47
N ARG A 6 -5.67 22.14 6.58
CA ARG A 6 -6.01 22.79 5.31
C ARG A 6 -5.76 21.75 4.22
N ILE A 7 -6.82 21.38 3.50
CA ILE A 7 -6.68 20.70 2.21
C ILE A 7 -6.12 21.77 1.27
N SER A 8 -4.91 21.55 0.76
CA SER A 8 -4.31 22.46 -0.21
C SER A 8 -4.69 22.00 -1.61
N PRO A 9 -5.47 22.77 -2.38
CA PRO A 9 -5.32 22.76 -3.82
C PRO A 9 -3.94 23.35 -4.13
N SER A 10 -3.23 22.77 -5.09
CA SER A 10 -1.99 23.32 -5.59
C SER A 10 -2.25 24.69 -6.23
N CYS A 11 -1.79 25.76 -5.60
CA CYS A 11 -1.64 27.09 -6.22
C CYS A 11 -0.23 27.64 -5.92
N PRO A 12 0.45 28.28 -6.88
CA PRO A 12 1.72 28.95 -6.64
C PRO A 12 1.52 30.37 -6.03
N CYS A 13 2.38 30.65 -5.05
CA CYS A 13 2.91 31.89 -4.50
C CYS A 13 2.29 33.28 -4.87
N GLY A 14 1.90 34.02 -3.82
CA GLY A 14 2.39 35.38 -3.51
C GLY A 14 1.84 36.58 -4.28
N GLY A 15 0.93 37.35 -3.65
CA GLY A 15 0.57 38.72 -4.07
C GLY A 15 -0.12 39.49 -2.93
N ASP A 16 0.28 40.75 -2.74
CA ASP A 16 -0.20 41.66 -1.69
C ASP A 16 -1.73 41.92 -1.71
N PRO A 17 -2.34 42.27 -0.56
CA PRO A 17 -3.79 42.32 -0.42
C PRO A 17 -4.33 43.65 -0.91
N LYS A 18 -4.65 43.75 -2.22
CA LYS A 18 -5.57 44.76 -2.80
C LYS A 18 -5.78 44.51 -4.31
N ASN A 19 -6.55 43.49 -4.65
CA ASN A 19 -7.54 43.54 -5.74
C ASN A 19 -8.31 42.22 -5.77
N VAL A 20 -9.62 42.28 -5.57
CA VAL A 20 -10.52 41.12 -5.69
C VAL A 20 -10.99 41.09 -7.13
N ASP A 21 -10.24 40.39 -7.99
CA ASP A 21 -10.79 39.85 -9.22
C ASP A 21 -10.70 38.32 -9.10
N HIS A 22 -11.84 37.71 -8.80
CA HIS A 22 -11.99 36.27 -8.82
C HIS A 22 -11.75 35.77 -10.25
N ASN A 23 -10.61 35.13 -10.46
CA ASN A 23 -10.18 34.60 -11.74
C ASN A 23 -11.13 33.46 -12.16
N GLU A 24 -12.02 33.72 -13.12
CA GLU A 24 -12.99 32.75 -13.67
C GLU A 24 -12.35 31.43 -14.13
N LYS A 25 -11.06 31.43 -14.47
CA LYS A 25 -10.33 30.26 -14.99
C LYS A 25 -10.09 29.16 -13.94
N ASP A 26 -9.95 29.50 -12.67
CA ASP A 26 -9.75 28.51 -11.59
C ASP A 26 -11.08 27.87 -11.16
N ALA A 27 -12.19 28.62 -11.26
CA ALA A 27 -13.53 28.12 -10.97
C ALA A 27 -14.09 27.19 -12.07
N VAL A 28 -13.70 27.41 -13.33
CA VAL A 28 -14.13 26.58 -14.47
C VAL A 28 -13.58 25.16 -14.36
N ASN A 29 -12.32 25.00 -13.92
CA ASN A 29 -11.67 23.68 -13.79
C ASN A 29 -12.22 22.83 -12.61
N ASP A 30 -12.62 23.49 -11.51
CA ASP A 30 -13.21 22.83 -10.34
C ASP A 30 -14.64 22.29 -10.63
N SER A 31 -15.35 22.93 -11.58
CA SER A 31 -16.71 22.53 -11.97
C SER A 31 -16.76 21.28 -12.86
N GLU A 32 -15.75 21.05 -13.72
CA GLU A 32 -15.67 19.88 -14.60
C GLU A 32 -15.30 18.58 -13.85
N THR A 33 -14.66 18.71 -12.68
CA THR A 33 -14.13 17.59 -11.89
C THR A 33 -15.11 17.11 -10.82
N ARG A 34 -16.15 17.91 -10.50
CA ARG A 34 -17.08 17.60 -9.43
C ARG A 34 -18.09 16.54 -9.87
N ARG A 35 -17.85 15.30 -9.45
CA ARG A 35 -18.73 14.15 -9.73
C ARG A 35 -19.65 13.82 -8.56
N LEU A 36 -20.68 13.03 -8.85
CA LEU A 36 -21.69 12.61 -7.88
C LEU A 36 -21.14 11.63 -6.84
N ARG A 37 -20.06 10.90 -7.14
CA ARG A 37 -19.41 9.93 -6.25
C ARG A 37 -17.92 10.21 -6.09
N VAL A 38 -17.38 9.84 -4.93
CA VAL A 38 -15.98 10.02 -4.57
C VAL A 38 -15.30 8.66 -4.45
N THR A 39 -14.10 8.52 -5.00
CA THR A 39 -13.27 7.32 -4.85
C THR A 39 -11.96 7.69 -4.19
N VAL A 40 -11.62 7.04 -3.08
CA VAL A 40 -10.37 7.25 -2.36
C VAL A 40 -9.49 6.01 -2.48
N GLY A 41 -8.39 6.16 -3.23
CA GLY A 41 -7.32 5.19 -3.34
C GLY A 41 -6.32 5.33 -2.19
N ILE A 42 -5.95 4.21 -1.56
CA ILE A 42 -5.11 4.19 -0.38
C ILE A 42 -3.95 3.21 -0.58
N THR A 43 -2.77 3.76 -0.84
CA THR A 43 -1.52 3.00 -0.96
C THR A 43 -1.01 2.58 0.42
N GLY A 44 -0.57 1.33 0.57
CA GLY A 44 -0.15 0.76 1.86
C GLY A 44 1.35 0.67 2.12
N TRP A 45 2.19 1.00 1.14
CA TRP A 45 3.64 1.09 1.27
C TRP A 45 4.19 1.91 0.09
N LEU A 46 5.35 2.54 0.25
CA LEU A 46 5.94 3.41 -0.78
C LEU A 46 7.44 3.14 -0.90
N THR A 47 7.99 3.24 -2.11
CA THR A 47 9.43 3.44 -2.37
C THR A 47 9.71 4.86 -2.85
N GLU A 48 8.74 5.46 -3.55
CA GLU A 48 8.78 6.83 -4.05
C GLU A 48 7.47 7.56 -3.69
N LYS A 49 7.51 8.88 -3.70
CA LYS A 49 6.39 9.71 -3.27
C LYS A 49 5.24 9.71 -4.27
N GLU A 50 5.55 9.62 -5.55
CA GLU A 50 4.59 9.70 -6.65
C GLU A 50 3.64 8.50 -6.64
N GLU A 51 4.04 7.41 -5.98
CA GLU A 51 3.32 6.15 -5.83
C GLU A 51 2.11 6.26 -4.89
N VAL A 52 1.99 7.39 -4.19
CA VAL A 52 0.73 7.77 -3.55
C VAL A 52 -0.36 7.88 -4.60
N VAL A 53 -0.07 8.45 -5.78
CA VAL A 53 -1.06 8.79 -6.81
C VAL A 53 -1.02 7.83 -8.00
N LYS A 54 0.18 7.42 -8.44
CA LYS A 54 0.39 6.63 -9.67
C LYS A 54 -0.61 5.45 -9.81
N PRO A 55 -0.81 4.58 -8.80
CA PRO A 55 -1.66 3.39 -8.94
C PRO A 55 -3.16 3.69 -9.10
N TRP A 56 -3.59 4.92 -8.80
CA TRP A 56 -5.01 5.31 -8.80
C TRP A 56 -5.42 6.02 -10.08
N ARG A 57 -4.48 6.25 -11.00
CA ARG A 57 -4.75 6.86 -12.32
C ARG A 57 -5.62 5.98 -13.21
N VAL A 58 -5.61 4.67 -12.96
CA VAL A 58 -6.47 3.69 -13.62
C VAL A 58 -7.96 3.87 -13.31
N VAL A 59 -8.32 4.63 -12.28
CA VAL A 59 -9.71 4.92 -11.97
C VAL A 59 -10.18 6.07 -12.85
N GLY A 60 -11.19 5.78 -13.67
CA GLY A 60 -11.70 6.69 -14.67
C GLY A 60 -12.55 7.82 -14.12
N LYS A 61 -12.94 8.70 -15.04
CA LYS A 61 -13.55 10.00 -14.73
C LYS A 61 -14.97 9.89 -14.16
N GLY A 62 -15.58 8.70 -14.11
CA GLY A 62 -16.93 8.52 -13.55
C GLY A 62 -17.05 8.85 -12.06
N SER A 63 -15.94 8.84 -11.33
CA SER A 63 -15.84 9.32 -9.95
C SER A 63 -14.83 10.45 -9.80
N GLU A 64 -14.99 11.28 -8.77
CA GLU A 64 -13.92 12.17 -8.33
C GLU A 64 -12.90 11.35 -7.52
N VAL A 65 -11.69 11.18 -8.06
CA VAL A 65 -10.68 10.27 -7.51
C VAL A 65 -9.67 11.03 -6.67
N PHE A 66 -9.50 10.61 -5.42
CA PHE A 66 -8.47 11.09 -4.51
C PHE A 66 -7.51 9.98 -4.13
N ALA A 67 -6.24 10.35 -3.98
CA ALA A 67 -5.23 9.48 -3.39
C ALA A 67 -4.96 9.92 -1.95
N LEU A 68 -5.20 9.05 -0.98
CA LEU A 68 -4.97 9.37 0.43
C LEU A 68 -3.47 9.38 0.72
N ARG A 69 -2.96 10.57 1.05
CA ARG A 69 -1.58 10.76 1.50
C ARG A 69 -1.53 10.80 3.03
N TYR A 70 -0.98 9.77 3.65
CA TYR A 70 -0.76 9.70 5.10
C TYR A 70 0.64 9.18 5.39
N GLU A 71 1.23 9.66 6.50
CA GLU A 71 2.40 9.06 7.14
C GLU A 71 3.52 8.64 6.16
N LEU A 72 3.83 9.55 5.21
CA LEU A 72 4.71 9.30 4.06
C LEU A 72 6.05 8.65 4.46
N GLU A 73 6.71 9.20 5.46
CA GLU A 73 8.00 8.71 5.93
C GLU A 73 7.91 7.27 6.46
N ALA A 74 6.86 6.95 7.22
CA ALA A 74 6.63 5.60 7.73
C ALA A 74 6.35 4.61 6.59
N LEU A 75 5.55 5.00 5.59
CA LEU A 75 5.25 4.17 4.42
C LEU A 75 6.47 3.97 3.50
N MET A 76 7.32 4.99 3.37
CA MET A 76 8.56 4.93 2.60
C MET A 76 9.60 4.05 3.28
N ASN A 77 9.77 4.20 4.59
CA ASN A 77 10.64 3.34 5.38
C ASN A 77 10.19 1.88 5.27
N LEU A 78 8.88 1.62 5.38
CA LEU A 78 8.33 0.28 5.18
C LEU A 78 8.63 -0.27 3.78
N GLY A 79 8.29 0.44 2.71
CA GLY A 79 8.47 -0.06 1.36
C GLY A 79 9.93 -0.31 1.00
N ASN A 80 10.84 0.57 1.44
CA ASN A 80 12.28 0.36 1.30
C ASN A 80 12.76 -0.88 2.08
N SER A 81 12.28 -1.07 3.32
CA SER A 81 12.62 -2.23 4.16
C SER A 81 12.14 -3.55 3.56
N VAL A 82 10.89 -3.60 3.09
CA VAL A 82 10.33 -4.80 2.44
C VAL A 82 11.07 -5.08 1.14
N THR A 83 11.41 -4.05 0.36
CA THR A 83 12.18 -4.20 -0.89
C THR A 83 13.57 -4.77 -0.61
N ALA A 84 14.26 -4.28 0.43
CA ALA A 84 15.55 -4.79 0.86
C ALA A 84 15.45 -6.26 1.30
N MET A 85 14.47 -6.60 2.15
CA MET A 85 14.22 -7.97 2.59
C MET A 85 13.95 -8.91 1.40
N VAL A 86 13.05 -8.55 0.49
CA VAL A 86 12.69 -9.37 -0.67
C VAL A 86 13.87 -9.57 -1.62
N SER A 87 14.79 -8.60 -1.67
CA SER A 87 16.03 -8.67 -2.47
C SER A 87 17.14 -9.49 -1.79
N SER A 88 17.01 -9.81 -0.50
CA SER A 88 18.02 -10.54 0.27
C SER A 88 18.19 -11.98 -0.20
N THR A 89 19.38 -12.53 0.05
CA THR A 89 19.67 -13.94 -0.27
C THR A 89 18.79 -14.88 0.57
N ALA A 90 18.58 -14.53 1.84
CA ALA A 90 17.75 -15.29 2.77
C ALA A 90 16.31 -15.45 2.27
N TRP A 91 15.72 -14.41 1.67
CA TRP A 91 14.38 -14.49 1.08
C TRP A 91 14.30 -15.46 -0.09
N GLY A 92 15.29 -15.42 -1.00
CA GLY A 92 15.36 -16.33 -2.14
C GLY A 92 15.43 -17.80 -1.73
N TYR A 93 16.21 -18.13 -0.69
CA TYR A 93 16.26 -19.48 -0.13
C TYR A 93 14.94 -19.86 0.55
N ALA A 94 14.38 -18.99 1.38
CA ALA A 94 13.12 -19.24 2.06
C ALA A 94 11.98 -19.49 1.08
N LYS A 95 11.86 -18.67 0.02
CA LYS A 95 10.83 -18.85 -1.02
C LYS A 95 10.95 -20.22 -1.71
N LYS A 96 12.17 -20.65 -2.06
CA LYS A 96 12.41 -21.98 -2.65
C LYS A 96 12.01 -23.11 -1.70
N GLU A 97 12.37 -22.98 -0.43
CA GLU A 97 12.07 -23.98 0.59
C GLU A 97 10.56 -24.10 0.85
N ILE A 98 9.84 -22.97 0.88
CA ILE A 98 8.37 -22.94 1.03
C ILE A 98 7.69 -23.66 -0.14
N ILE A 99 8.09 -23.35 -1.38
CA ILE A 99 7.53 -23.99 -2.59
C ILE A 99 7.79 -25.52 -2.58
N GLN A 100 8.97 -25.95 -2.11
CA GLN A 100 9.31 -27.37 -1.99
C GLN A 100 8.48 -28.06 -0.88
N ARG A 101 8.19 -27.36 0.22
CA ARG A 101 7.41 -27.87 1.35
C ARG A 101 5.93 -28.09 1.03
N THR A 102 5.39 -27.52 -0.05
CA THR A 102 3.97 -27.68 -0.45
C THR A 102 3.59 -29.12 -0.80
N ILE A 103 4.54 -30.02 -1.08
CA ILE A 103 4.26 -31.45 -1.31
C ILE A 103 4.08 -32.23 0.02
N PHE A 104 4.53 -31.68 1.15
CA PHE A 104 4.45 -32.27 2.50
C PHE A 104 3.76 -31.32 3.51
N ALA A 105 2.81 -30.52 3.04
CA ALA A 105 2.29 -29.33 3.72
C ALA A 105 1.61 -29.57 5.08
N GLU A 106 1.04 -30.76 5.33
CA GLU A 106 0.27 -31.00 6.55
C GLU A 106 1.12 -31.17 7.81
N MET A 107 2.43 -31.45 7.69
CA MET A 107 3.26 -31.84 8.85
C MET A 107 4.39 -30.87 9.22
N MET A 108 4.64 -29.77 8.48
CA MET A 108 5.79 -28.87 8.71
C MET A 108 5.51 -27.35 8.58
N ALA A 109 4.25 -26.92 8.57
CA ALA A 109 3.82 -25.59 8.11
C ALA A 109 4.19 -24.35 8.97
N ALA A 110 4.97 -24.47 10.05
CA ALA A 110 4.97 -23.42 11.09
C ALA A 110 6.23 -22.55 11.23
N MET A 111 7.39 -22.90 10.62
CA MET A 111 8.65 -22.21 10.96
C MET A 111 9.37 -21.61 9.76
N TRP A 112 9.58 -20.29 9.80
CA TRP A 112 10.43 -19.55 8.88
C TRP A 112 11.91 -19.88 9.08
N PRO A 113 12.74 -19.90 8.01
CA PRO A 113 14.17 -20.18 8.13
C PRO A 113 14.88 -19.18 9.06
N LEU A 114 15.82 -19.66 9.89
CA LEU A 114 16.55 -18.82 10.86
C LEU A 114 17.26 -17.61 10.22
N GLY A 115 17.83 -17.79 9.02
CA GLY A 115 18.46 -16.68 8.28
C GLY A 115 17.46 -15.58 7.92
N LEU A 116 16.23 -15.96 7.56
CA LEU A 116 15.16 -15.01 7.28
C LEU A 116 14.67 -14.29 8.55
N LEU A 117 14.62 -15.00 9.69
CA LEU A 117 14.29 -14.38 10.98
C LEU A 117 15.34 -13.35 11.45
N LYS A 118 16.62 -13.50 11.05
CA LYS A 118 17.63 -12.47 11.34
C LYS A 118 17.39 -11.20 10.51
N VAL A 119 17.04 -11.37 9.24
CA VAL A 119 16.69 -10.27 8.32
C VAL A 119 15.35 -9.62 8.67
N SER A 120 14.44 -10.32 9.37
CA SER A 120 13.12 -9.79 9.75
C SER A 120 13.22 -8.49 10.56
N ARG A 121 14.28 -8.34 11.36
CA ARG A 121 14.51 -7.13 12.17
C ARG A 121 14.54 -5.85 11.35
N VAL A 122 14.97 -5.93 10.08
CA VAL A 122 14.97 -4.81 9.14
C VAL A 122 13.54 -4.33 8.86
N VAL A 123 12.54 -5.22 8.89
CA VAL A 123 11.15 -4.89 8.53
C VAL A 123 10.23 -4.79 9.73
N ASP A 124 10.53 -5.47 10.84
CA ASP A 124 9.63 -5.59 12.00
C ASP A 124 9.30 -4.22 12.60
N ASN A 125 10.30 -3.35 12.77
CA ASN A 125 10.08 -1.99 13.30
C ASN A 125 9.35 -1.09 12.29
N PRO A 126 9.81 -0.93 11.02
CA PRO A 126 9.08 -0.16 10.01
C PRO A 126 7.63 -0.62 9.81
N PHE A 127 7.38 -1.93 9.79
CA PHE A 127 6.03 -2.48 9.66
C PHE A 127 5.17 -2.17 10.87
N SER A 128 5.67 -2.37 12.09
CA SER A 128 4.92 -2.07 13.31
C SER A 128 4.55 -0.58 13.42
N VAL A 129 5.50 0.30 13.10
CA VAL A 129 5.27 1.76 13.07
C VAL A 129 4.22 2.08 11.99
N ALA A 130 4.44 1.67 10.75
CA ALA A 130 3.55 1.97 9.64
C ALA A 130 2.13 1.40 9.86
N LYS A 131 2.00 0.21 10.44
CA LYS A 131 0.71 -0.39 10.82
C LYS A 131 -0.03 0.47 11.84
N SER A 132 0.64 0.87 12.93
CA SER A 132 0.02 1.76 13.94
C SER A 132 -0.39 3.12 13.35
N ARG A 133 0.44 3.67 12.45
CA ARG A 133 0.15 4.90 11.72
C ARG A 133 -1.05 4.77 10.79
N SER A 134 -1.17 3.63 10.10
CA SER A 134 -2.30 3.31 9.22
C SER A 134 -3.61 3.16 9.99
N GLU A 135 -3.57 2.57 11.18
CA GLU A 135 -4.75 2.47 12.04
C GLU A 135 -5.26 3.85 12.47
N LYS A 136 -4.36 4.75 12.90
CA LYS A 136 -4.70 6.14 13.24
C LYS A 136 -5.22 6.92 12.03
N ALA A 137 -4.61 6.74 10.87
CA ALA A 137 -5.08 7.36 9.63
C ALA A 137 -6.50 6.92 9.28
N GLY A 138 -6.84 5.65 9.52
CA GLY A 138 -8.20 5.13 9.34
C GLY A 138 -9.21 5.74 10.32
N GLU A 139 -8.83 5.94 11.59
CA GLU A 139 -9.69 6.63 12.56
C GLU A 139 -9.97 8.08 12.14
N VAL A 140 -8.95 8.80 11.66
CA VAL A 140 -9.11 10.17 11.14
C VAL A 140 -9.94 10.19 9.86
N LEU A 141 -9.78 9.19 8.98
CA LEU A 141 -10.61 9.05 7.79
C LEU A 141 -12.07 8.85 8.16
N ALA A 142 -12.37 8.01 9.15
CA ALA A 142 -13.73 7.83 9.66
C ALA A 142 -14.32 9.14 10.19
N ASP A 143 -13.53 9.93 10.93
CA ASP A 143 -13.95 11.26 11.38
C ASP A 143 -14.24 12.20 10.20
N ALA A 144 -13.45 12.15 9.13
CA ALA A 144 -13.70 12.97 7.95
C ALA A 144 -15.01 12.56 7.24
N LEU A 145 -15.24 11.25 7.10
CA LEU A 145 -16.43 10.70 6.44
C LEU A 145 -17.71 11.01 7.23
N ILE A 146 -17.69 10.83 8.56
CA ILE A 146 -18.89 11.07 9.40
C ILE A 146 -19.24 12.57 9.49
N ASN A 147 -18.24 13.44 9.40
CA ASN A 147 -18.43 14.89 9.34
C ASN A 147 -18.73 15.37 7.91
N LYS A 148 -18.93 14.46 6.95
CA LYS A 148 -19.32 14.75 5.58
C LYS A 148 -18.37 15.73 4.89
N ALA A 149 -17.06 15.54 5.06
CA ALA A 149 -16.04 16.37 4.40
C ALA A 149 -16.20 16.39 2.86
N GLN A 150 -16.72 15.29 2.31
CA GLN A 150 -17.06 15.08 0.91
C GLN A 150 -18.49 15.53 0.53
N GLY A 151 -19.29 16.02 1.48
CA GLY A 151 -20.73 16.24 1.34
C GLY A 151 -21.55 14.96 1.54
N GLU A 152 -22.76 14.91 0.97
CA GLU A 152 -23.67 13.74 1.01
C GLU A 152 -23.35 12.69 -0.08
N ARG A 153 -22.17 12.77 -0.67
CA ARG A 153 -21.79 11.93 -1.82
C ARG A 153 -21.36 10.54 -1.35
N PRO A 154 -21.73 9.46 -2.06
CA PRO A 154 -21.23 8.13 -1.74
C PRO A 154 -19.71 8.04 -1.97
N ASP A 155 -19.04 7.39 -1.02
CA ASP A 155 -17.60 7.16 -1.03
C ASP A 155 -17.27 5.69 -1.34
N THR A 156 -16.31 5.49 -2.24
CA THR A 156 -15.68 4.20 -2.52
C THR A 156 -14.26 4.23 -1.98
N LEU A 157 -13.90 3.29 -1.10
CA LEU A 157 -12.54 3.16 -0.59
C LEU A 157 -11.86 1.95 -1.23
N ILE A 158 -10.67 2.16 -1.79
CA ILE A 158 -9.85 1.11 -2.42
C ILE A 158 -8.47 1.16 -1.80
N GLY A 159 -7.94 0.02 -1.35
CA GLY A 159 -6.62 0.01 -0.73
C GLY A 159 -6.00 -1.38 -0.73
N TYR A 160 -4.67 -1.42 -0.81
CA TYR A 160 -3.87 -2.64 -0.73
C TYR A 160 -2.84 -2.52 0.41
N SER A 161 -2.35 -3.66 0.91
CA SER A 161 -1.39 -3.70 2.02
C SER A 161 -1.89 -2.91 3.24
N LEU A 162 -1.08 -2.05 3.86
CA LEU A 162 -1.54 -1.21 4.96
C LEU A 162 -2.63 -0.21 4.58
N GLY A 163 -2.84 0.07 3.28
CA GLY A 163 -3.98 0.85 2.82
C GLY A 163 -5.31 0.13 3.08
N ALA A 164 -5.33 -1.20 2.95
CA ALA A 164 -6.46 -2.01 3.39
C ALA A 164 -6.62 -1.96 4.92
N ARG A 165 -5.52 -1.82 5.69
CA ARG A 165 -5.57 -1.62 7.14
C ARG A 165 -6.15 -0.26 7.52
N VAL A 166 -5.91 0.80 6.75
CA VAL A 166 -6.57 2.11 6.90
C VAL A 166 -8.08 1.95 6.73
N ILE A 167 -8.52 1.26 5.66
CA ILE A 167 -9.95 1.01 5.41
C ILE A 167 -10.57 0.20 6.54
N TYR A 168 -9.92 -0.89 6.95
CA TYR A 168 -10.36 -1.69 8.10
C TYR A 168 -10.54 -0.81 9.34
N SER A 169 -9.54 -0.01 9.71
CA SER A 169 -9.60 0.85 10.89
C SER A 169 -10.69 1.92 10.77
N CYS A 170 -10.87 2.48 9.58
CA CYS A 170 -11.94 3.42 9.27
C CYS A 170 -13.33 2.80 9.48
N LEU A 171 -13.59 1.65 8.85
CA LEU A 171 -14.88 0.96 8.99
C LEU A 171 -15.14 0.52 10.44
N MET A 172 -14.11 0.05 11.14
CA MET A 172 -14.21 -0.27 12.56
C MET A 172 -14.47 0.97 13.42
N SER A 173 -13.88 2.13 13.11
CA SER A 173 -14.14 3.38 13.83
C SER A 173 -15.58 3.86 13.61
N LEU A 174 -16.08 3.77 12.37
CA LEU A 174 -17.48 4.05 12.04
C LEU A 174 -18.45 3.09 12.75
N SER A 175 -18.04 1.83 12.93
CA SER A 175 -18.87 0.80 13.57
C SER A 175 -18.77 0.76 15.10
N LYS A 176 -17.76 1.39 15.73
CA LYS A 176 -17.56 1.41 17.21
C LYS A 176 -18.73 2.03 17.98
N ARG A 177 -19.73 2.61 17.32
CA ARG A 177 -21.03 2.96 17.91
C ARG A 177 -22.02 1.77 17.98
N GLN A 178 -21.64 0.57 17.51
CA GLN A 178 -22.49 -0.62 17.40
C GLN A 178 -21.83 -2.00 17.69
N ALA A 179 -20.49 -2.20 17.73
CA ALA A 179 -19.93 -3.52 18.11
C ALA A 179 -18.45 -3.55 18.56
N THR A 180 -18.08 -4.58 19.34
CA THR A 180 -16.78 -4.77 20.03
C THR A 180 -15.87 -5.85 19.44
N THR A 181 -16.20 -6.47 18.31
CA THR A 181 -15.41 -7.60 17.75
C THR A 181 -14.80 -7.29 16.38
N SER A 182 -13.57 -7.78 16.16
CA SER A 182 -12.81 -7.70 14.91
C SER A 182 -13.35 -8.68 13.87
N ASP A 183 -14.49 -8.35 13.28
CA ASP A 183 -15.23 -9.27 12.42
C ASP A 183 -15.64 -8.58 11.11
N TRP A 184 -15.49 -9.29 10.00
CA TRP A 184 -16.00 -8.88 8.69
C TRP A 184 -17.50 -8.55 8.73
N ARG A 185 -18.25 -9.14 9.66
CA ARG A 185 -19.65 -8.77 9.97
C ARG A 185 -19.80 -7.30 10.35
N VAL A 186 -18.90 -6.81 11.18
CA VAL A 186 -18.92 -5.43 11.69
C VAL A 186 -18.56 -4.45 10.57
N MET A 187 -17.58 -4.77 9.73
CA MET A 187 -17.31 -3.96 8.54
C MET A 187 -18.50 -3.98 7.58
N ARG A 188 -19.15 -5.14 7.40
CA ARG A 188 -20.31 -5.25 6.51
C ARG A 188 -21.48 -4.40 6.99
N SER A 189 -21.71 -4.23 8.29
CA SER A 189 -22.86 -3.45 8.80
C SER A 189 -22.79 -1.95 8.50
N VAL A 190 -21.60 -1.42 8.20
CA VAL A 190 -21.40 0.00 7.89
C VAL A 190 -21.24 0.29 6.39
N VAL A 191 -21.01 -0.73 5.56
CA VAL A 191 -20.87 -0.59 4.11
C VAL A 191 -22.24 -0.74 3.46
N SER A 192 -22.71 0.26 2.71
CA SER A 192 -23.99 0.16 2.00
C SER A 192 -23.89 -0.67 0.72
N GLY A 193 -22.75 -0.60 0.03
CA GLY A 193 -22.49 -1.27 -1.25
C GLY A 193 -21.73 -2.60 -1.12
N ARG A 194 -20.84 -2.83 -2.08
CA ARG A 194 -19.98 -4.03 -2.17
C ARG A 194 -18.86 -3.97 -1.12
N LEU A 195 -18.61 -5.09 -0.46
CA LEU A 195 -17.43 -5.29 0.37
C LEU A 195 -16.63 -6.44 -0.24
N VAL A 196 -15.51 -6.09 -0.90
CA VAL A 196 -14.72 -7.03 -1.69
C VAL A 196 -13.39 -7.33 -0.96
N ASN A 197 -13.17 -8.60 -0.64
CA ASN A 197 -11.89 -9.12 -0.19
C ASN A 197 -11.11 -9.66 -1.39
N VAL A 198 -10.05 -8.95 -1.77
CA VAL A 198 -9.09 -9.41 -2.77
C VAL A 198 -7.96 -10.12 -2.05
N TYR A 199 -7.71 -11.38 -2.37
CA TYR A 199 -6.68 -12.17 -1.68
C TYR A 199 -5.76 -12.92 -2.64
N SER A 200 -4.53 -13.17 -2.18
CA SER A 200 -3.56 -14.02 -2.85
C SER A 200 -2.95 -14.99 -1.84
N GLU A 201 -3.10 -16.28 -2.09
CA GLU A 201 -2.44 -17.35 -1.31
C GLU A 201 -0.93 -17.38 -1.57
N ASN A 202 -0.49 -16.75 -2.68
CA ASN A 202 0.91 -16.64 -3.08
C ASN A 202 1.63 -15.40 -2.52
N ASP A 203 0.95 -14.60 -1.67
CA ASP A 203 1.57 -13.45 -1.02
C ASP A 203 2.35 -13.85 0.25
N TYR A 204 3.51 -14.46 0.01
CA TYR A 204 4.42 -14.88 1.09
C TYR A 204 4.97 -13.71 1.90
N VAL A 205 5.07 -12.50 1.32
CA VAL A 205 5.55 -11.31 2.05
C VAL A 205 4.52 -10.88 3.08
N LEU A 206 3.25 -10.77 2.69
CA LEU A 206 2.17 -10.47 3.63
C LEU A 206 2.06 -11.54 4.73
N GLY A 207 2.15 -12.82 4.33
CA GLY A 207 2.18 -13.95 5.26
C GLY A 207 3.34 -13.89 6.24
N PHE A 208 4.52 -13.49 5.78
CA PHE A 208 5.70 -13.31 6.63
C PHE A 208 5.49 -12.16 7.62
N LEU A 209 5.18 -10.96 7.14
CA LEU A 209 5.03 -9.73 7.94
C LEU A 209 4.02 -9.91 9.08
N TYR A 210 2.85 -10.48 8.79
CA TYR A 210 1.86 -10.70 9.85
C TYR A 210 2.33 -11.78 10.81
N ARG A 211 2.82 -12.95 10.35
CA ARG A 211 3.23 -14.03 11.26
C ARG A 211 4.39 -13.65 12.19
N THR A 212 5.32 -12.80 11.76
CA THR A 212 6.44 -12.36 12.61
C THR A 212 6.06 -11.21 13.54
N SER A 213 5.28 -10.23 13.06
CA SER A 213 4.97 -9.03 13.84
C SER A 213 3.67 -9.10 14.66
N SER A 214 2.75 -10.02 14.34
CA SER A 214 1.50 -10.21 15.08
C SER A 214 0.96 -11.62 14.88
N ILE A 215 0.95 -12.47 15.92
CA ILE A 215 0.40 -13.84 15.87
C ILE A 215 -1.12 -13.79 15.70
N GLN A 216 -1.58 -13.40 14.51
CA GLN A 216 -2.98 -13.25 14.12
C GLN A 216 -3.23 -14.23 12.98
N TYR A 217 -4.07 -15.22 13.26
CA TYR A 217 -4.58 -16.14 12.26
C TYR A 217 -5.72 -15.46 11.47
N GLY A 218 -5.88 -15.80 10.19
CA GLY A 218 -6.93 -15.24 9.33
C GLY A 218 -6.69 -13.81 8.85
N VAL A 219 -5.48 -13.53 8.36
CA VAL A 219 -5.09 -12.22 7.81
C VAL A 219 -5.90 -11.93 6.54
N ALA A 220 -6.62 -10.80 6.53
CA ALA A 220 -7.28 -10.28 5.33
C ALA A 220 -6.27 -10.11 4.18
N GLY A 221 -6.60 -10.61 3.00
CA GLY A 221 -5.72 -10.60 1.82
C GLY A 221 -4.89 -11.87 1.58
N LEU A 222 -4.85 -12.83 2.52
CA LEU A 222 -4.20 -14.14 2.30
C LEU A 222 -5.16 -15.30 2.02
N GLN A 223 -6.43 -15.13 2.35
CA GLN A 223 -7.43 -16.18 2.21
C GLN A 223 -8.82 -15.57 1.99
N LYS A 224 -9.73 -16.40 1.47
CA LYS A 224 -11.16 -16.08 1.39
C LYS A 224 -11.76 -15.88 2.79
N VAL A 225 -12.75 -15.00 2.87
CA VAL A 225 -13.63 -14.83 4.03
C VAL A 225 -14.72 -15.89 3.95
N GLU A 226 -14.76 -16.79 4.94
CA GLU A 226 -15.78 -17.84 5.02
C GLU A 226 -16.96 -17.43 5.90
N GLY A 227 -18.12 -18.04 5.69
CA GLY A 227 -19.31 -17.85 6.53
C GLY A 227 -20.03 -16.51 6.37
N LEU A 228 -19.68 -15.70 5.35
CA LEU A 228 -20.32 -14.40 5.06
C LEU A 228 -20.56 -14.20 3.55
N PRO A 229 -21.73 -14.61 3.02
CA PRO A 229 -22.07 -14.45 1.60
C PRO A 229 -22.11 -13.00 1.12
N SER A 230 -22.30 -12.04 2.04
CA SER A 230 -22.35 -10.60 1.75
C SER A 230 -20.97 -9.96 1.53
N VAL A 231 -19.89 -10.73 1.68
CA VAL A 231 -18.51 -10.32 1.35
C VAL A 231 -18.10 -11.05 0.09
N GLU A 232 -17.77 -10.30 -0.95
CA GLU A 232 -17.28 -10.85 -2.22
C GLU A 232 -15.81 -11.22 -2.06
N ASN A 233 -15.44 -12.44 -2.43
CA ASN A 233 -14.05 -12.90 -2.40
C ASN A 233 -13.53 -13.01 -3.83
N VAL A 234 -12.41 -12.36 -4.11
CA VAL A 234 -11.75 -12.41 -5.43
C VAL A 234 -10.32 -12.89 -5.25
N ASP A 235 -10.07 -14.09 -5.77
CA ASP A 235 -8.73 -14.68 -5.79
C ASP A 235 -7.90 -14.09 -6.92
N VAL A 236 -6.74 -13.51 -6.57
CA VAL A 236 -5.76 -12.96 -7.51
C VAL A 236 -4.42 -13.70 -7.44
N SER A 237 -4.38 -14.91 -6.89
CA SER A 237 -3.17 -15.72 -6.69
C SER A 237 -2.42 -16.01 -8.00
N GLU A 238 -3.13 -16.13 -9.12
CA GLU A 238 -2.54 -16.32 -10.45
C GLU A 238 -1.83 -15.05 -10.97
N THR A 239 -2.33 -13.87 -10.62
CA THR A 239 -1.83 -12.58 -11.11
C THR A 239 -0.80 -11.97 -10.14
N VAL A 240 -1.00 -12.13 -8.84
CA VAL A 240 -0.18 -11.55 -7.78
C VAL A 240 0.70 -12.63 -7.15
N SER A 241 1.89 -12.81 -7.72
CA SER A 241 2.91 -13.74 -7.20
C SER A 241 3.78 -13.17 -6.06
N GLY A 242 3.49 -11.94 -5.62
CA GLY A 242 4.19 -11.27 -4.51
C GLY A 242 3.65 -9.87 -4.22
N HIS A 243 3.76 -9.46 -2.96
CA HIS A 243 3.19 -8.20 -2.42
C HIS A 243 3.59 -6.91 -3.14
N LEU A 244 4.83 -6.86 -3.64
CA LEU A 244 5.36 -5.64 -4.26
C LEU A 244 4.72 -5.33 -5.62
N ARG A 245 3.94 -6.26 -6.18
CA ARG A 245 3.29 -6.12 -7.49
C ARG A 245 1.98 -5.34 -7.46
N TYR A 246 1.32 -5.23 -6.29
CA TYR A 246 -0.03 -4.66 -6.20
C TYR A 246 -0.17 -3.27 -6.82
N ARG A 247 0.86 -2.43 -6.69
CA ARG A 247 0.90 -1.07 -7.23
C ARG A 247 0.89 -0.96 -8.77
N TYR A 248 1.16 -2.07 -9.48
CA TYR A 248 1.13 -2.17 -10.94
C TYR A 248 0.01 -3.07 -11.43
N LEU A 249 -0.82 -3.57 -10.51
CA LEU A 249 -1.90 -4.50 -10.81
C LEU A 249 -3.24 -3.93 -10.38
N VAL A 250 -3.30 -2.68 -9.92
CA VAL A 250 -4.54 -2.05 -9.45
C VAL A 250 -5.56 -2.06 -10.59
N GLY A 251 -5.17 -1.61 -11.78
CA GLY A 251 -6.03 -1.62 -12.97
C GLY A 251 -6.56 -3.01 -13.32
N SER A 252 -5.68 -4.00 -13.45
CA SER A 252 -6.03 -5.37 -13.82
C SER A 252 -6.90 -6.05 -12.74
N ILE A 253 -6.65 -5.77 -11.45
CA ILE A 253 -7.46 -6.27 -10.34
C ILE A 253 -8.85 -5.61 -10.34
N LEU A 254 -8.94 -4.29 -10.51
CA LEU A 254 -10.23 -3.58 -10.59
C LEU A 254 -11.06 -4.07 -11.77
N LYS A 255 -10.44 -4.31 -12.93
CA LYS A 255 -11.08 -4.94 -14.08
C LYS A 255 -11.64 -6.33 -13.73
N LYS A 256 -10.85 -7.17 -13.06
CA LYS A 256 -11.27 -8.52 -12.64
C LYS A 256 -12.44 -8.50 -11.64
N ILE A 257 -12.51 -7.49 -10.77
CA ILE A 257 -13.60 -7.28 -9.82
C ILE A 257 -14.87 -6.76 -10.51
N GLY A 258 -14.79 -6.34 -11.78
CA GLY A 258 -15.88 -5.65 -12.47
C GLY A 258 -16.12 -4.27 -11.87
N PHE A 259 -15.06 -3.53 -11.55
CA PHE A 259 -15.15 -2.14 -11.13
C PHE A 259 -15.56 -1.25 -12.32
N GLU A 260 -16.41 -0.27 -12.08
CA GLU A 260 -16.88 0.66 -13.11
C GLU A 260 -15.78 1.63 -13.52
N ASP A 261 -15.77 2.05 -14.78
CA ASP A 261 -14.90 3.11 -15.30
C ASP A 261 -13.41 2.90 -14.98
N VAL A 262 -12.83 1.84 -15.53
CA VAL A 262 -11.37 1.61 -15.49
C VAL A 262 -10.74 2.16 -16.78
N GLU A 263 -9.76 3.05 -16.67
CA GLU A 263 -9.05 3.66 -17.81
C GLU A 263 -8.00 2.69 -18.36
N MET A 264 -8.35 2.01 -19.45
CA MET A 264 -7.54 0.93 -20.03
C MET A 264 -6.14 1.39 -20.47
N GLU A 265 -5.98 2.63 -20.94
CA GLU A 265 -4.67 3.18 -21.31
C GLU A 265 -3.72 3.26 -20.10
N GLU A 266 -4.25 3.63 -18.92
CA GLU A 266 -3.43 3.65 -17.70
C GLU A 266 -3.15 2.24 -17.19
N VAL A 267 -4.05 1.27 -17.42
CA VAL A 267 -3.79 -0.15 -17.12
C VAL A 267 -2.64 -0.67 -17.98
N GLU A 268 -2.60 -0.35 -19.27
CA GLU A 268 -1.50 -0.75 -20.16
C GLU A 268 -0.16 -0.18 -19.69
N LYS A 269 -0.13 1.07 -19.20
CA LYS A 269 1.06 1.69 -18.60
C LYS A 269 1.49 1.00 -17.31
N GLU A 270 0.54 0.59 -16.46
CA GLU A 270 0.84 -0.20 -15.26
C GLU A 270 1.46 -1.56 -15.63
N GLU A 271 0.90 -2.25 -16.63
CA GLU A 271 1.38 -3.55 -17.11
C GLU A 271 2.78 -3.44 -17.76
N GLU A 272 3.05 -2.37 -18.52
CA GLU A 272 4.39 -2.10 -19.05
C GLU A 272 5.40 -1.82 -17.92
N ALA A 273 5.03 -0.97 -16.94
CA ALA A 273 5.88 -0.69 -15.80
C ALA A 273 6.17 -1.95 -14.96
N LEU A 274 5.19 -2.86 -14.85
CA LEU A 274 5.39 -4.16 -14.20
C LEU A 274 6.42 -5.00 -14.95
N ARG A 275 6.33 -5.08 -16.28
CA ARG A 275 7.29 -5.81 -17.11
C ARG A 275 8.71 -5.27 -16.97
N VAL A 276 8.88 -3.95 -16.99
CA VAL A 276 10.20 -3.31 -16.79
C VAL A 276 10.76 -3.67 -15.41
N MET A 277 9.94 -3.59 -14.36
CA MET A 277 10.35 -3.94 -13.00
C MET A 277 10.77 -5.42 -12.89
N GLU A 278 10.01 -6.33 -13.49
CA GLU A 278 10.33 -7.76 -13.51
C GLU A 278 11.64 -8.05 -14.26
N GLU A 279 11.90 -7.37 -15.38
CA GLU A 279 13.17 -7.47 -16.10
C GLU A 279 14.35 -6.97 -15.25
N GLU A 280 14.19 -5.84 -14.55
CA GLU A 280 15.22 -5.33 -13.65
C GLU A 280 15.49 -6.28 -12.49
N GLU A 281 14.45 -6.84 -11.88
CA GLU A 281 14.56 -7.81 -10.80
C GLU A 281 15.29 -9.07 -11.28
N GLN A 282 14.97 -9.55 -12.48
CA GLN A 282 15.63 -10.70 -13.09
C GLN A 282 17.11 -10.41 -13.38
N ARG A 283 17.44 -9.27 -13.98
CA ARG A 283 18.83 -8.86 -14.23
C ARG A 283 19.63 -8.77 -12.93
N ARG A 284 19.05 -8.21 -11.87
CA ARG A 284 19.70 -8.12 -10.54
C ARG A 284 19.96 -9.51 -9.95
N LYS A 285 18.99 -10.42 -10.05
CA LYS A 285 19.15 -11.82 -9.61
C LYS A 285 20.27 -12.52 -10.37
N ASP A 286 20.33 -12.34 -11.69
CA ASP A 286 21.37 -12.97 -12.52
C ASP A 286 22.77 -12.46 -12.16
N ILE A 287 22.92 -11.15 -11.94
CA ILE A 287 24.18 -10.54 -11.44
C ILE A 287 24.55 -11.10 -10.06
N LEU A 288 23.60 -11.21 -9.14
CA LEU A 288 23.82 -11.74 -7.79
C LEU A 288 24.24 -13.22 -7.82
N LEU A 289 23.61 -14.03 -8.69
CA LEU A 289 23.97 -15.43 -8.90
C LEU A 289 25.39 -15.59 -9.44
N LEU A 290 25.80 -14.73 -10.38
CA LEU A 290 27.17 -14.70 -10.90
C LEU A 290 28.18 -14.33 -9.81
N ARG A 291 27.88 -13.33 -8.98
CA ARG A 291 28.72 -12.88 -7.86
C ARG A 291 28.86 -13.92 -6.75
N ASN A 292 27.83 -14.74 -6.52
CA ASN A 292 27.79 -15.72 -5.45
C ASN A 292 28.27 -17.13 -5.87
N LYS A 293 28.62 -17.35 -7.15
CA LYS A 293 29.34 -18.57 -7.57
C LYS A 293 30.73 -18.58 -6.90
N GLY A 294 30.84 -19.29 -5.77
CA GLY A 294 32.11 -19.51 -5.05
C GLY A 294 32.13 -19.11 -3.57
N LYS A 295 31.05 -18.53 -3.01
CA LYS A 295 30.98 -18.22 -1.58
C LYS A 295 30.25 -19.32 -0.79
N ALA A 296 30.94 -19.87 0.22
CA ALA A 296 30.36 -20.82 1.17
C ALA A 296 29.33 -20.16 2.10
N LYS A 297 28.42 -20.99 2.61
CA LYS A 297 27.21 -20.66 3.37
C LYS A 297 27.47 -19.89 4.67
N GLY A 298 26.60 -18.92 4.96
CA GLY A 298 25.94 -18.83 6.27
C GLY A 298 26.57 -17.95 7.36
N GLU A 299 27.66 -17.24 7.10
CA GLU A 299 28.37 -16.51 8.17
C GLU A 299 28.03 -15.03 8.36
N ASP A 300 27.03 -14.46 7.67
CA ASP A 300 26.77 -13.02 7.87
C ASP A 300 25.33 -12.53 7.66
N ALA A 301 24.32 -13.34 7.98
CA ALA A 301 22.93 -12.83 7.96
C ALA A 301 22.70 -11.63 8.91
N GLU A 302 23.56 -11.48 9.93
CA GLU A 302 23.52 -10.34 10.85
C GLU A 302 24.19 -9.09 10.25
N LYS A 303 25.38 -9.21 9.64
CA LYS A 303 25.96 -8.08 8.89
C LYS A 303 25.15 -7.72 7.65
N GLU A 304 24.55 -8.69 6.96
CA GLU A 304 23.61 -8.43 5.84
C GLU A 304 22.42 -7.61 6.35
N ALA A 305 21.85 -7.94 7.51
CA ALA A 305 20.77 -7.18 8.13
C ALA A 305 21.20 -5.75 8.51
N ASP A 306 22.38 -5.58 9.12
CA ASP A 306 22.92 -4.26 9.48
C ASP A 306 23.21 -3.38 8.26
N GLU A 307 23.76 -3.96 7.18
CA GLU A 307 24.01 -3.27 5.91
C GLU A 307 22.68 -2.86 5.25
N MET A 308 21.70 -3.75 5.23
CA MET A 308 20.36 -3.44 4.70
C MET A 308 19.68 -2.32 5.48
N GLN A 309 19.81 -2.31 6.81
CA GLN A 309 19.20 -1.26 7.63
C GLN A 309 19.79 0.13 7.29
N LYS A 310 21.11 0.22 7.11
CA LYS A 310 21.77 1.45 6.65
C LYS A 310 21.31 1.87 5.26
N GLU A 311 21.23 0.92 4.31
CA GLU A 311 20.76 1.21 2.95
C GLU A 311 19.31 1.71 2.94
N VAL A 312 18.44 1.12 3.77
CA VAL A 312 17.05 1.53 3.93
C VAL A 312 16.96 2.96 4.48
N GLU A 313 17.74 3.27 5.51
CA GLU A 313 17.80 4.61 6.10
C GLU A 313 18.28 5.65 5.07
N GLU A 314 19.38 5.37 4.36
CA GLU A 314 19.92 6.24 3.31
C GLU A 314 18.94 6.48 2.16
N LYS A 315 18.30 5.42 1.64
CA LYS A 315 17.28 5.55 0.58
C LYS A 315 16.09 6.36 1.05
N THR A 316 15.61 6.11 2.27
CA THR A 316 14.47 6.83 2.83
C THR A 316 14.82 8.32 2.98
N GLN A 317 15.99 8.64 3.55
CA GLN A 317 16.45 10.02 3.68
C GLN A 317 16.63 10.70 2.31
N LYS A 318 17.20 10.00 1.32
CA LYS A 318 17.38 10.55 -0.04
C LYS A 318 16.04 10.89 -0.69
N SER A 319 15.08 9.98 -0.65
CA SER A 319 13.75 10.20 -1.20
C SER A 319 12.97 11.30 -0.46
N LEU A 320 13.22 11.49 0.84
CA LEU A 320 12.67 12.62 1.61
C LEU A 320 13.39 13.94 1.32
N MET A 321 14.70 13.96 1.16
CA MET A 321 15.49 15.18 0.90
C MET A 321 15.24 15.78 -0.48
N GLN A 322 14.97 14.96 -1.50
CA GLN A 322 14.53 15.45 -2.81
C GLN A 322 13.33 16.40 -2.68
N ARG A 323 12.38 16.08 -1.78
CA ARG A 323 11.24 16.94 -1.48
C ARG A 323 11.64 18.26 -0.81
N THR A 324 12.54 18.24 0.17
CA THR A 324 12.98 19.49 0.84
C THR A 324 13.62 20.43 -0.18
N PHE A 325 14.41 19.89 -1.10
CA PHE A 325 15.07 20.65 -2.15
C PHE A 325 14.09 21.20 -3.20
N GLU A 326 13.10 20.41 -3.62
CA GLU A 326 12.01 20.86 -4.48
C GLU A 326 11.18 21.96 -3.82
N GLN A 327 10.76 21.78 -2.56
CA GLN A 327 10.01 22.79 -1.82
C GLN A 327 10.80 24.09 -1.62
N LEU A 328 12.11 24.00 -1.36
CA LEU A 328 13.00 25.15 -1.26
C LEU A 328 13.20 25.88 -2.61
N ARG A 329 13.22 25.15 -3.73
CA ARG A 329 13.25 25.74 -5.08
C ARG A 329 11.96 26.51 -5.39
N PHE A 330 10.81 25.93 -5.07
CA PHE A 330 9.51 26.59 -5.28
C PHE A 330 9.24 27.75 -4.29
N SER A 331 9.91 27.79 -3.14
CA SER A 331 9.81 28.89 -2.18
C SER A 331 10.74 30.08 -2.50
N LYS A 332 11.68 29.92 -3.44
CA LYS A 332 12.66 30.96 -3.86
C LYS A 332 12.40 31.52 -5.26
N ALA A 333 11.39 31.02 -5.96
CA ALA A 333 10.91 31.51 -7.25
C ALA A 333 9.59 32.26 -7.05
#